data_AF-A0ABD7M687-F1
#
_entry.id   AF-A0ABD7M687-F1
#
_cell.length_a   1.000
_cell.length_b   1.000
_cell.length_c   1.000
_cell.angle_alpha   90.00
_cell.angle_beta   90.00
_cell.angle_gamma   90.00
#
_symmetry.space_group_name_H-M   'P 1'
#
loop_
_entity.id
_entity.type
_entity.pdbx_description
1 polymer ?
#
loop_
_entity_poly.entity_id
_entity_poly.type
_entity_poly.pdbx_seq_one_letter_code
_entity_poly.pdbx_strand_id
1 'polypeptide(L)' 'MARAGVRVPFRIDAVDRRRRTWAWTARVAGARLSLEHDLSRTDGGTRAGLTLTGPALLVAPYAVFTRWPLHRLLVR' A
#
# COMPACT_ATOMS: atom_id res chain seq x y z
N MET A 1 19.81 -9.77 -17.09
CA MET A 1 18.44 -9.96 -16.55
C MET A 1 17.74 -8.61 -16.53
N ALA A 2 16.77 -8.38 -17.44
CA ALA A 2 15.99 -7.14 -17.41
C ALA A 2 15.10 -7.15 -16.16
N ARG A 3 15.16 -6.10 -15.35
CA ARG A 3 14.21 -5.91 -14.24
C ARG A 3 12.83 -5.71 -14.88
N ALA A 4 11.97 -6.72 -14.84
CA ALA A 4 10.59 -6.59 -15.28
C ALA A 4 9.86 -5.67 -14.30
N GLY A 5 9.72 -4.39 -14.65
CA GLY A 5 8.95 -3.41 -13.90
C GLY A 5 7.56 -3.28 -14.50
N VAL A 6 6.52 -3.35 -13.67
CA VAL A 6 5.15 -3.07 -14.09
C VAL A 6 4.89 -1.57 -13.96
N ARG A 7 4.50 -0.91 -15.04
CA ARG A 7 4.03 0.49 -14.99
C ARG A 7 2.56 0.50 -14.60
N VAL A 8 2.26 1.17 -13.48
CA VAL A 8 0.90 1.30 -12.96
C VAL A 8 0.58 2.80 -12.87
N PRO A 9 -0.40 3.30 -13.64
CA PRO A 9 -0.91 4.65 -13.45
C PRO A 9 -1.49 4.79 -12.04
N PHE A 10 -1.08 5.83 -11.32
CA PHE A 10 -1.60 6.11 -9.99
C PHE A 10 -1.84 7.61 -9.81
N ARG A 11 -2.74 7.94 -8.88
CA ARG A 11 -3.04 9.30 -8.45
C ARG A 11 -3.07 9.33 -6.93
N ILE A 12 -2.35 10.27 -6.34
CA ILE A 12 -2.44 10.55 -4.91
C ILE A 12 -3.77 11.26 -4.67
N ASP A 13 -4.59 10.70 -3.79
CA ASP A 13 -5.91 11.23 -3.44
C ASP A 13 -5.82 12.17 -2.24
N ALA A 14 -5.12 11.75 -1.19
CA ALA A 14 -4.96 12.53 0.03
C ALA A 14 -3.61 12.23 0.71
N VAL A 15 -3.07 13.25 1.39
CA VAL A 15 -1.89 13.14 2.23
C VAL A 15 -2.12 13.95 3.50
N ASP A 16 -2.22 13.27 4.65
CA ASP A 16 -2.22 13.93 5.95
C ASP A 16 -0.94 13.57 6.69
N ARG A 17 -0.03 14.54 6.75
CA ARG A 17 1.26 14.39 7.43
C ARG A 17 1.12 14.30 8.95
N ARG A 18 0.11 14.95 9.54
CA ARG A 18 -0.08 14.96 11.00
C ARG A 18 -0.63 13.62 11.47
N ARG A 19 -1.61 13.09 10.75
CA ARG A 19 -2.19 11.75 10.99
C ARG A 19 -1.33 10.62 10.44
N ARG A 20 -0.33 10.92 9.61
CA ARG A 20 0.53 9.95 8.92
C ARG A 20 -0.33 8.97 8.12
N THR A 21 -1.25 9.54 7.35
CA THR A 21 -2.13 8.79 6.48
C THR A 21 -1.99 9.25 5.03
N TRP A 22 -2.13 8.31 4.12
CA TRP A 22 -2.03 8.52 2.69
C TRP A 22 -3.12 7.73 2.00
N ALA A 23 -3.79 8.35 1.05
CA ALA A 23 -4.72 7.66 0.17
C ALA A 23 -4.28 7.85 -1.28
N TRP A 24 -4.34 6.79 -2.07
CA TRP A 24 -4.09 6.87 -3.50
C TRP A 24 -4.91 5.84 -4.28
N THR A 25 -5.17 6.19 -5.53
CA THR A 25 -5.86 5.33 -6.48
C THR A 25 -4.85 4.85 -7.52
N ALA A 26 -4.76 3.56 -7.73
CA ALA A 26 -4.01 2.94 -8.83
C ALA A 26 -4.97 2.37 -9.88
N ARG A 27 -4.54 2.31 -11.14
CA ARG A 27 -5.23 1.58 -12.21
C ARG A 27 -4.41 0.41 -12.67
N VAL A 28 -4.89 -0.80 -12.45
CA VAL A 28 -4.20 -2.04 -12.83
C VAL A 28 -5.11 -2.82 -13.75
N ALA A 29 -4.61 -3.16 -14.95
CA ALA A 29 -5.36 -3.92 -15.95
C ALA A 29 -6.77 -3.37 -16.23
N GLY A 30 -6.92 -2.03 -16.29
CA GLY A 30 -8.19 -1.35 -16.55
C GLY A 30 -9.09 -1.17 -15.33
N ALA A 31 -8.81 -1.81 -14.20
CA ALA A 31 -9.59 -1.66 -12.98
C ALA A 31 -8.99 -0.64 -12.02
N ARG A 32 -9.87 -0.01 -11.23
CA ARG A 32 -9.51 0.92 -10.17
C ARG A 32 -9.23 0.15 -8.87
N LEU A 33 -8.11 0.48 -8.24
CA LEU A 33 -7.74 0.03 -6.90
C LEU A 33 -7.54 1.27 -6.02
N SER A 34 -8.26 1.36 -4.92
CA SER A 34 -8.06 2.40 -3.92
C SER A 34 -7.25 1.82 -2.76
N LEU A 35 -6.28 2.60 -2.29
CA LEU A 35 -5.37 2.22 -1.23
C LEU A 35 -5.36 3.32 -0.17
N GLU A 36 -5.50 2.93 1.08
CA GLU A 36 -5.33 3.80 2.23
C GLU A 36 -4.27 3.22 3.15
N HIS A 37 -3.26 4.02 3.46
CA HIS A 37 -2.13 3.65 4.29
C HIS A 37 -2.09 4.54 5.53
N ASP A 38 -1.88 3.93 6.69
CA ASP A 38 -1.69 4.65 7.95
C ASP A 38 -0.45 4.13 8.69
N LEU A 39 0.16 5.03 9.46
CA LEU A 39 1.20 4.69 10.42
C LEU A 39 0.76 5.10 11.81
N SER A 40 0.44 4.10 12.63
CA SER A 40 0.07 4.27 14.03
C SER A 40 1.24 3.96 14.97
N ARG A 41 1.43 4.76 16.02
CA ARG A 41 2.40 4.43 17.08
C ARG A 41 1.86 3.27 17.93
N THR A 42 2.75 2.39 18.35
CA THR A 42 2.48 1.34 19.33
C THR A 42 3.52 1.43 20.45
N ASP A 43 3.25 0.79 21.59
CA ASP A 43 4.12 0.86 22.79
C ASP A 43 5.57 0.42 22.52
N GLY A 44 5.79 -0.40 21.49
CA GLY A 44 7.11 -0.90 21.08
C GLY A 44 7.54 -0.53 19.66
N GLY A 45 6.87 0.41 18.99
CA GLY A 45 7.26 0.78 17.62
C GLY A 45 6.19 1.52 16.80
N THR A 46 6.14 1.20 15.50
CA THR A 46 5.19 1.76 14.55
C THR A 46 4.49 0.64 13.81
N ARG A 47 3.15 0.67 13.80
CA ARG A 47 2.31 -0.22 13.03
C ARG A 47 1.97 0.43 11.69
N ALA A 48 2.24 -0.28 10.61
CA ALA A 48 1.82 0.06 9.27
C ALA A 48 0.48 -0.62 8.94
N GLY A 49 -0.57 0.17 8.77
CA GLY A 49 -1.87 -0.27 8.30
C GLY A 49 -2.03 -0.05 6.80
N LEU A 50 -2.70 -0.97 6.12
CA LEU A 50 -3.00 -0.83 4.70
C LEU A 50 -4.40 -1.40 4.42
N THR A 51 -5.27 -0.56 3.91
CA THR A 51 -6.61 -0.92 3.44
C THR A 51 -6.62 -0.87 1.92
N LEU A 52 -7.11 -1.94 1.29
CA LEU A 52 -7.20 -2.10 -0.15
C LEU A 52 -8.66 -2.29 -0.54
N THR A 53 -9.15 -1.47 -1.47
CA THR A 53 -10.52 -1.56 -1.98
C THR A 53 -10.49 -1.64 -3.50
N GLY A 54 -11.04 -2.73 -4.04
CA GLY A 54 -11.07 -2.97 -5.48
C GLY A 54 -11.46 -4.41 -5.79
N PRO A 55 -11.36 -4.83 -7.06
CA PRO A 55 -11.65 -6.22 -7.45
C PRO A 55 -10.77 -7.20 -6.68
N ALA A 56 -11.39 -8.24 -6.10
CA ALA A 56 -10.70 -9.21 -5.23
C ALA A 56 -9.47 -9.85 -5.89
N LEU A 57 -9.52 -10.08 -7.20
CA LEU A 57 -8.42 -10.64 -8.00
C LEU A 57 -7.16 -9.75 -8.04
N LEU A 58 -7.32 -8.43 -7.85
CA LEU A 58 -6.22 -7.46 -7.78
C LEU A 58 -5.78 -7.19 -6.34
N VAL A 59 -6.74 -7.21 -5.40
CA VAL A 59 -6.47 -7.00 -3.97
C VAL A 59 -5.65 -8.15 -3.39
N ALA A 60 -5.97 -9.41 -3.72
CA ALA A 60 -5.30 -10.59 -3.19
C ALA A 60 -3.77 -10.64 -3.46
N PRO A 61 -3.29 -10.47 -4.71
CA PRO A 61 -1.84 -10.49 -4.97
C PRO A 61 -1.12 -9.30 -4.35
N TYR A 62 -1.73 -8.11 -4.32
CA TYR A 62 -1.11 -6.93 -3.71
C TYR A 62 -1.04 -7.04 -2.19
N ALA A 63 -2.07 -7.58 -1.54
CA ALA A 63 -2.10 -7.80 -0.08
C ALA A 63 -0.97 -8.74 0.39
N VAL A 64 -0.68 -9.80 -0.38
CA VAL A 64 0.44 -10.71 -0.12
C VAL A 64 1.78 -9.98 -0.24
N PHE A 65 1.94 -9.19 -1.30
CA PHE A 65 3.14 -8.39 -1.54
C PHE A 65 3.40 -7.32 -0.46
N THR A 66 2.35 -6.79 0.17
CA THR A 66 2.50 -5.76 1.21
C THR A 66 2.86 -6.34 2.57
N ARG A 67 2.49 -7.60 2.87
CA ARG A 67 2.82 -8.23 4.16
C ARG A 67 4.30 -8.60 4.29
N TRP A 68 4.95 -8.95 3.17
CA TRP A 68 6.30 -9.51 3.17
C TRP A 68 7.42 -8.51 3.49
N PRO A 69 7.43 -7.29 2.92
CA PRO A 69 8.45 -6.28 3.23
C PRO A 69 8.26 -5.64 4.60
N LEU A 70 7.00 -5.49 5.07
CA LEU A 70 6.70 -4.84 6.35
C LEU A 70 7.26 -5.61 7.56
N HIS A 71 7.28 -6.94 7.50
CA HIS A 71 7.90 -7.76 8.55
C HIS A 71 9.43 -7.63 8.61
N ARG A 72 10.09 -7.21 7.52
CA ARG A 72 11.56 -7.10 7.45
C ARG A 72 12.08 -5.68 7.61
N LEU A 73 11.26 -4.66 7.37
CA LEU A 73 11.66 -3.25 7.41
C LEU A 73 11.41 -2.55 8.76
N LEU A 74 10.60 -3.14 9.65
CA LEU A 74 10.24 -2.56 10.95
C LEU A 74 11.10 -3.07 12.12
N VAL A 75 12.07 -3.95 11.86
CA VAL A 75 13.06 -4.37 12.86
C VAL A 75 14.37 -3.65 12.57
N ARG A 76 14.50 -2.42 13.06
CA ARG A 76 15.79 -1.91 13.53
C ARG A 76 15.62 -0.82 14.57
#